data_AF-A0A1E7EP60-F1
#
_entry.id   AF-A0A1E7EP60-F1
#
_cell.length_a   1.000
_cell.length_b   1.000
_cell.length_c   1.000
_cell.angle_alpha   90.00
_cell.angle_beta   90.00
_cell.angle_gamma   90.00
#
_symmetry.space_group_name_H-M   'P 1'
#
loop_
_entity.id
_entity.type
_entity.pdbx_description
1 polymer ?
#
loop_
_entity_poly.entity_id
_entity_poly.type
_entity_poly.pdbx_seq_one_letter_code
_entity_poly.pdbx_strand_id
1 'polypeptide(L)'
;MKGRRSEKQPIPGADDDDNDDALSLCVKARKLWLQNATTREDLDHVENLYRQALNSKQEVIVSSAIIATTNNSTSNKQKHKNKRKRNTANAIKEEEQSNIKSIITTTPTGRKTTTTTTICATLSKEEYRKAAERLSLLYLQSGRSYKATMGLKYLKFDCRLSERILNYPTTTTTSNKNNKKKNTTLPSSSSSSSFPPPPCCVDDDFLSKNELHHLRKVFEDTSSSYWKDHDYIIDKEPSAPYFSYVIDLKQEKKQKKKQKKKTTKEQHPPPPPPAAFLRTIIDKILSCESVSAKFPKLRHDARYVELWAHNRPHASGHQLHFDSDDEGRSTVPKHPIVSTVLYLSSHSKIGGPTLVTNQRLRNPTTTNLNSVCGWLVSSKPSRLVCFDGSVLHGVIPVSLMMAFWKDIKIRPGTKPGSARPWPTTTSSKSPSSSSSSSSSSVLPSWAIELNRTDINDVNNDVNNDDDDDDVNANKKEGTTKTTTPQQAKREQTIPIRHVYENLDGTPVPKYNNTEDGGDGFYMPEYDRVFQGF
;
A
#
# COMPACT_ATOMS: atom_id res chain seq x y z
N MET A 1 27.05 42.27 -6.70
CA MET A 1 26.41 41.04 -7.22
C MET A 1 24.92 41.26 -7.31
N LYS A 2 24.37 41.37 -8.54
CA LYS A 2 22.92 41.55 -8.77
C LYS A 2 22.23 40.19 -8.61
N GLY A 3 21.25 40.12 -7.71
CA GLY A 3 20.46 38.90 -7.47
C GLY A 3 19.57 38.57 -8.67
N ARG A 4 19.75 37.38 -9.24
CA ARG A 4 18.82 36.78 -10.21
C ARG A 4 17.59 36.31 -9.43
N ARG A 5 16.46 36.99 -9.63
CA ARG A 5 15.12 36.42 -9.35
C ARG A 5 14.91 35.28 -10.35
N SER A 6 14.66 34.07 -9.84
CA SER A 6 14.20 32.96 -10.67
C SER A 6 12.81 33.29 -11.22
N GLU A 7 12.72 33.29 -12.54
CA GLU A 7 11.50 33.50 -13.30
C GLU A 7 10.66 32.21 -13.18
N LYS A 8 9.53 32.29 -12.46
CA LYS A 8 8.58 31.18 -12.36
C LYS A 8 7.96 30.97 -13.75
N GLN A 9 8.12 29.77 -14.30
CA GLN A 9 7.40 29.34 -15.51
C GLN A 9 5.88 29.46 -15.25
N PRO A 10 5.10 30.04 -16.18
CA PRO A 10 3.65 30.10 -16.06
C PRO A 10 3.07 28.69 -16.09
N ILE A 11 2.14 28.41 -15.17
CA ILE A 11 1.39 27.15 -15.13
C ILE A 11 0.54 27.08 -16.41
N PRO A 12 0.74 26.11 -17.32
CA PRO A 12 -0.04 26.00 -18.54
C PRO A 12 -1.46 25.52 -18.22
N GLY A 13 -2.49 26.25 -18.67
CA GLY A 13 -3.88 25.74 -18.75
C GLY A 13 -4.93 26.45 -17.89
N ALA A 14 -5.01 27.78 -17.91
CA ALA A 14 -6.00 28.55 -17.13
C ALA A 14 -7.32 28.88 -17.86
N ASP A 15 -7.58 28.31 -19.05
CA ASP A 15 -8.66 28.78 -19.94
C ASP A 15 -9.74 27.73 -20.31
N ASP A 16 -9.90 26.63 -19.57
CA ASP A 16 -11.00 25.68 -19.78
C ASP A 16 -12.04 25.76 -18.63
N ASP A 17 -13.32 25.93 -18.98
CA ASP A 17 -14.49 26.06 -18.09
C ASP A 17 -14.40 25.24 -16.77
N ASP A 18 -14.09 25.94 -15.68
CA ASP A 18 -13.89 25.46 -14.29
C ASP A 18 -15.18 24.96 -13.62
N ASN A 19 -15.85 23.97 -14.21
CA ASN A 19 -16.88 23.19 -13.53
C ASN A 19 -16.42 21.74 -13.37
N ASP A 20 -15.28 21.59 -12.70
CA ASP A 20 -14.85 20.28 -12.23
C ASP A 20 -15.93 19.67 -11.33
N ASP A 21 -16.41 18.49 -11.70
CA ASP A 21 -17.24 17.71 -10.80
C ASP A 21 -16.44 17.26 -9.55
N ALA A 22 -17.17 16.83 -8.53
CA ALA A 22 -16.60 16.44 -7.24
C ALA A 22 -15.54 15.33 -7.37
N LEU A 23 -15.75 14.38 -8.28
CA LEU A 23 -14.87 13.24 -8.50
C LEU A 23 -13.57 13.71 -9.19
N SER A 24 -13.67 14.58 -10.19
CA SER A 24 -12.53 15.25 -10.83
C SER A 24 -11.65 15.94 -9.80
N LEU A 25 -12.25 16.69 -8.87
CA LEU A 25 -11.52 17.34 -7.76
C LEU A 25 -10.79 16.32 -6.86
N CYS A 26 -11.43 15.20 -6.50
CA CYS A 26 -10.78 14.13 -5.75
C CYS A 26 -9.60 13.50 -6.50
N VAL A 27 -9.75 13.27 -7.81
CA VAL A 27 -8.69 12.72 -8.67
C VAL A 27 -7.53 13.71 -8.79
N LYS A 28 -7.81 15.01 -9.01
CA LYS A 28 -6.81 16.09 -9.02
C LYS A 28 -6.07 16.18 -7.69
N ALA A 29 -6.80 16.15 -6.56
CA ALA A 29 -6.21 16.18 -5.21
C ALA A 29 -5.27 15.00 -4.99
N ARG A 30 -5.71 13.79 -5.34
CA ARG A 30 -4.91 12.56 -5.20
C ARG A 30 -3.67 12.62 -6.10
N LYS A 31 -3.81 12.97 -7.37
CA LYS A 31 -2.69 13.07 -8.30
C LYS A 31 -1.65 14.08 -7.82
N LEU A 32 -2.09 15.27 -7.42
CA LEU A 32 -1.23 16.30 -6.85
C LEU A 32 -0.49 15.79 -5.61
N TRP A 33 -1.21 15.14 -4.70
CA TRP A 33 -0.62 14.61 -3.46
C TRP A 33 0.41 13.51 -3.71
N LEU A 34 0.14 12.60 -4.66
CA LEU A 34 1.00 11.43 -4.92
C LEU A 34 2.24 11.78 -5.75
N GLN A 35 2.15 12.76 -6.64
CA GLN A 35 3.20 13.02 -7.64
C GLN A 35 4.00 14.30 -7.38
N ASN A 36 3.36 15.35 -6.85
CA ASN A 36 3.93 16.71 -6.92
C ASN A 36 4.05 17.40 -5.56
N ALA A 37 3.24 17.00 -4.57
CA ALA A 37 3.17 17.73 -3.31
C ALA A 37 4.42 17.53 -2.46
N THR A 38 5.26 18.57 -2.41
CA THR A 38 6.53 18.57 -1.66
C THR A 38 6.66 19.77 -0.72
N THR A 39 5.82 20.79 -0.92
CA THR A 39 5.80 22.02 -0.13
C THR A 39 4.54 22.11 0.73
N ARG A 40 4.52 23.07 1.66
CA ARG A 40 3.34 23.33 2.49
C ARG A 40 2.18 23.82 1.64
N GLU A 41 2.47 24.67 0.66
CA GLU A 41 1.54 25.25 -0.28
C GLU A 41 0.88 24.17 -1.13
N ASP A 42 1.63 23.16 -1.59
CA ASP A 42 1.06 22.02 -2.32
C ASP A 42 0.07 21.24 -1.45
N LEU A 43 0.40 21.00 -0.17
CA LEU A 43 -0.48 20.30 0.76
C LEU A 43 -1.75 21.09 1.07
N ASP A 44 -1.65 22.41 1.17
CA ASP A 44 -2.81 23.28 1.35
C ASP A 44 -3.69 23.30 0.08
N HIS A 45 -3.09 23.17 -1.12
CA HIS A 45 -3.82 22.98 -2.37
C HIS A 45 -4.54 21.62 -2.41
N VAL A 46 -3.86 20.52 -2.08
CA VAL A 46 -4.48 19.18 -1.95
C VAL A 46 -5.67 19.22 -0.99
N GLU A 47 -5.50 19.86 0.18
CA GLU A 47 -6.58 20.06 1.13
C GLU A 47 -7.75 20.84 0.53
N ASN A 48 -7.47 21.94 -0.18
CA ASN A 48 -8.50 22.77 -0.79
C ASN A 48 -9.33 21.96 -1.80
N LEU A 49 -8.69 21.15 -2.63
CA LEU A 49 -9.39 20.29 -3.61
C LEU A 49 -10.28 19.26 -2.92
N TYR A 50 -9.80 18.57 -1.88
CA TYR A 50 -10.66 17.65 -1.12
C TYR A 50 -11.81 18.36 -0.41
N ARG A 51 -11.58 19.55 0.16
CA ARG A 51 -12.64 20.35 0.78
C ARG A 51 -13.69 20.78 -0.23
N GLN A 52 -13.28 21.23 -1.41
CA GLN A 52 -14.20 21.56 -2.50
C GLN A 52 -15.00 20.33 -2.93
N ALA A 53 -14.36 19.18 -3.13
CA ALA A 53 -15.05 17.93 -3.47
C ALA A 53 -16.09 17.53 -2.39
N LEU A 54 -15.72 17.57 -1.10
CA LEU A 54 -16.60 17.21 0.01
C LEU A 54 -17.72 18.24 0.26
N ASN A 55 -17.50 19.51 -0.11
CA ASN A 55 -18.47 20.59 0.03
C ASN A 55 -19.30 20.81 -1.23
N SER A 56 -18.91 20.23 -2.37
CA SER A 56 -19.70 20.22 -3.60
C SER A 56 -21.02 19.55 -3.23
N LYS A 57 -22.02 20.40 -3.00
CA LYS A 57 -23.19 19.98 -2.26
C LYS A 57 -23.88 18.89 -3.06
N GLN A 58 -24.33 17.89 -2.30
CA GLN A 58 -25.60 17.22 -2.49
C GLN A 58 -26.70 18.30 -2.51
N GLU A 59 -26.75 19.15 -3.53
CA GLU A 59 -27.96 19.88 -3.87
C GLU A 59 -28.95 18.80 -4.30
N VAL A 60 -29.53 18.14 -3.30
CA VAL A 60 -30.81 17.49 -3.42
C VAL A 60 -31.67 18.59 -4.01
N ILE A 61 -31.96 18.46 -5.29
CA ILE A 61 -33.00 19.21 -5.96
C ILE A 61 -34.25 18.88 -5.15
N VAL A 62 -34.49 19.66 -4.09
CA VAL A 62 -35.83 19.86 -3.59
C VAL A 62 -36.46 20.61 -4.75
N SER A 63 -36.96 19.85 -5.72
CA SER A 63 -37.91 20.36 -6.68
C SER A 63 -38.98 20.96 -5.82
N SER A 64 -38.86 22.26 -5.60
CA SER A 64 -39.93 23.10 -5.12
C SER A 64 -40.95 22.93 -6.22
N ALA A 65 -41.81 21.93 -6.09
CA ALA A 65 -43.05 21.89 -6.81
C ALA A 65 -43.65 23.25 -6.48
N ILE A 66 -43.55 24.17 -7.44
CA ILE A 66 -44.33 25.38 -7.46
C ILE A 66 -45.75 24.84 -7.42
N ILE A 67 -46.32 24.76 -6.23
CA ILE A 67 -47.75 24.66 -6.04
C ILE A 67 -48.25 25.95 -6.65
N ALA A 68 -48.63 25.89 -7.93
CA ALA A 68 -49.47 26.90 -8.51
C ALA A 68 -50.77 26.87 -7.71
N THR A 69 -50.87 27.77 -6.73
CA THR A 69 -52.09 28.01 -5.96
C THR A 69 -53.14 28.52 -6.93
N THR A 70 -53.84 27.62 -7.60
CA THR A 70 -55.04 27.96 -8.34
C THR A 70 -56.17 27.95 -7.32
N ASN A 71 -56.52 29.15 -6.86
CA ASN A 71 -57.79 29.39 -6.19
C ASN A 71 -58.91 28.96 -7.14
N ASN A 72 -59.60 27.86 -6.81
CA ASN A 72 -60.99 27.70 -7.21
C ASN A 72 -61.75 26.88 -6.18
N SER A 73 -62.54 27.62 -5.41
CA SER A 73 -63.67 27.14 -4.64
C SER A 73 -64.74 26.56 -5.56
N THR A 74 -65.09 25.29 -5.41
CA THR A 74 -66.50 24.89 -5.15
C THR A 74 -66.61 23.41 -4.81
N SER A 75 -67.55 23.15 -3.90
CA SER A 75 -67.97 21.87 -3.35
C SER A 75 -68.42 20.84 -4.39
N ASN A 76 -68.15 19.55 -4.17
CA ASN A 76 -69.24 18.64 -3.78
C ASN A 76 -68.76 17.26 -3.29
N LYS A 77 -69.56 16.70 -2.37
CA LYS A 77 -69.46 15.34 -1.81
C LYS A 77 -69.76 14.29 -2.89
N GLN A 78 -69.03 13.17 -2.91
CA GLN A 78 -69.66 11.84 -2.85
C GLN A 78 -68.68 10.71 -2.51
N LYS A 79 -69.16 9.84 -1.62
CA LYS A 79 -68.59 8.56 -1.21
C LYS A 79 -68.68 7.54 -2.35
N HIS A 80 -67.69 6.65 -2.51
CA HIS A 80 -67.96 5.20 -2.61
C HIS A 80 -66.69 4.34 -2.44
N LYS A 81 -66.91 3.19 -1.78
CA LYS A 81 -65.99 2.07 -1.51
C LYS A 81 -65.60 1.29 -2.79
N ASN A 82 -64.38 0.74 -2.81
CA ASN A 82 -63.99 -0.64 -3.19
C ASN A 82 -62.45 -0.69 -3.34
N LYS A 83 -61.65 -1.47 -2.61
CA LYS A 83 -61.46 -2.95 -2.55
C LYS A 83 -61.07 -3.59 -3.89
N ARG A 84 -59.76 -3.68 -4.20
CA ARG A 84 -59.00 -4.93 -4.52
C ARG A 84 -57.63 -4.68 -5.19
N LYS A 85 -56.62 -5.36 -4.63
CA LYS A 85 -55.58 -6.22 -5.24
C LYS A 85 -54.56 -5.67 -6.27
N ARG A 86 -53.31 -6.04 -5.94
CA ARG A 86 -52.25 -6.71 -6.74
C ARG A 86 -51.06 -5.85 -7.20
N ASN A 87 -49.90 -6.28 -6.67
CA ASN A 87 -48.64 -6.61 -7.32
C ASN A 87 -48.18 -5.73 -8.49
N THR A 88 -47.06 -5.03 -8.30
CA THR A 88 -45.85 -5.23 -9.12
C THR A 88 -44.60 -4.81 -8.33
N ALA A 89 -43.79 -5.78 -7.92
CA ALA A 89 -42.38 -5.59 -7.63
C ALA A 89 -41.63 -6.28 -8.77
N ASN A 90 -40.82 -5.54 -9.53
CA ASN A 90 -39.59 -6.03 -10.14
C ASN A 90 -38.83 -4.94 -10.91
N ALA A 91 -37.51 -4.97 -10.69
CA ALA A 91 -36.42 -4.64 -11.61
C ALA A 91 -36.29 -3.19 -12.12
N ILE A 92 -35.40 -2.44 -11.47
CA ILE A 92 -34.52 -1.48 -12.16
C ILE A 92 -33.09 -1.88 -11.79
N LYS A 93 -32.36 -2.41 -12.78
CA LYS A 93 -30.90 -2.54 -12.76
C LYS A 93 -30.33 -1.50 -13.70
N GLU A 94 -29.38 -0.73 -13.17
CA GLU A 94 -28.21 -0.13 -13.81
C GLU A 94 -28.37 0.37 -15.25
N GLU A 95 -28.67 1.67 -15.36
CA GLU A 95 -28.24 2.51 -16.48
C GLU A 95 -27.63 3.78 -15.86
N GLU A 96 -26.34 3.72 -15.57
CA GLU A 96 -25.58 4.83 -15.01
C GLU A 96 -24.55 5.28 -16.05
N GLN A 97 -25.01 6.08 -17.02
CA GLN A 97 -24.15 6.92 -17.85
C GLN A 97 -24.95 8.16 -18.33
N SER A 98 -24.43 9.33 -17.96
CA SER A 98 -24.80 10.71 -18.35
C SER A 98 -26.29 11.11 -18.31
N ASN A 99 -26.79 11.44 -17.12
CA ASN A 99 -28.08 12.13 -16.95
C ASN A 99 -28.00 13.63 -17.32
N ILE A 100 -27.98 13.95 -18.61
CA ILE A 100 -28.45 15.27 -19.07
C ILE A 100 -29.94 15.13 -19.37
N LYS A 101 -30.80 15.39 -18.37
CA LYS A 101 -32.25 15.53 -18.59
C LYS A 101 -32.56 16.98 -18.96
N SER A 102 -32.71 17.25 -20.26
CA SER A 102 -33.29 18.51 -20.71
C SER A 102 -34.80 18.48 -20.45
N ILE A 103 -35.26 19.26 -19.47
CA ILE A 103 -36.69 19.43 -19.22
C ILE A 103 -37.16 20.60 -20.08
N ILE A 104 -37.80 20.28 -21.21
CA ILE A 104 -38.47 21.30 -22.03
C ILE A 104 -39.81 21.59 -21.36
N THR A 105 -39.94 22.76 -20.74
CA THR A 105 -41.21 23.22 -20.18
C THR A 105 -41.83 24.22 -21.14
N THR A 106 -42.96 23.87 -21.74
CA THR A 106 -43.73 24.78 -22.61
C THR A 106 -44.62 25.66 -21.73
N THR A 107 -44.35 26.96 -21.69
CA THR A 107 -45.23 27.92 -21.01
C THR A 107 -46.49 28.19 -21.87
N PRO A 108 -47.63 28.60 -21.27
CA PRO A 108 -48.89 28.85 -21.99
C PRO A 108 -48.79 29.92 -23.10
N THR A 109 -47.74 30.73 -23.10
CA THR A 109 -47.47 31.78 -24.09
C THR A 109 -46.72 31.29 -25.34
N GLY A 110 -46.50 29.98 -25.49
CA GLY A 110 -45.83 29.39 -26.66
C GLY A 110 -44.31 29.61 -26.71
N ARG A 111 -43.72 30.26 -25.70
CA ARG A 111 -42.27 30.46 -25.61
C ARG A 111 -41.62 29.22 -25.01
N LYS A 112 -40.85 28.50 -25.83
CA LYS A 112 -40.00 27.38 -25.39
C LYS A 112 -38.81 27.95 -24.62
N THR A 113 -38.78 27.78 -23.30
CA THR A 113 -37.59 28.01 -22.49
C THR A 113 -36.95 26.66 -22.21
N THR A 114 -35.77 26.42 -22.77
CA THR A 114 -34.95 25.25 -22.45
C THR A 114 -34.14 25.58 -21.21
N THR A 115 -34.54 25.04 -20.05
CA THR A 115 -33.71 25.11 -18.85
C THR A 115 -32.79 23.90 -18.86
N THR A 116 -31.52 24.12 -19.17
CA THR A 116 -30.48 23.09 -19.01
C THR A 116 -30.08 23.08 -17.54
N THR A 117 -30.63 22.15 -16.76
CA THR A 117 -30.15 21.89 -15.40
C THR A 117 -28.92 20.99 -15.50
N THR A 118 -27.74 21.58 -15.39
CA THR A 118 -26.51 20.81 -15.21
C THR A 118 -26.51 20.25 -13.79
N ILE A 119 -26.79 18.96 -13.65
CA ILE A 119 -26.66 18.25 -12.38
C ILE A 119 -25.16 18.10 -12.14
N CYS A 120 -24.60 18.86 -11.20
CA CYS A 120 -23.24 18.65 -10.75
C CYS A 120 -23.19 17.26 -10.07
N ALA A 121 -22.35 16.36 -10.57
CA ALA A 121 -22.29 14.99 -10.07
C ALA A 121 -21.77 14.99 -8.62
N THR A 122 -22.63 14.59 -7.69
CA THR A 122 -22.28 14.44 -6.28
C THR A 122 -21.48 13.15 -6.08
N LEU A 123 -20.49 13.16 -5.18
CA LEU A 123 -19.78 11.94 -4.79
C LEU A 123 -20.78 10.86 -4.31
N SER A 124 -20.56 9.63 -4.75
CA SER A 124 -21.18 8.46 -4.12
C SER A 124 -20.75 8.37 -2.65
N LYS A 125 -21.49 7.59 -1.85
CA LYS A 125 -21.17 7.37 -0.43
C LYS A 125 -19.74 6.86 -0.22
N GLU A 126 -19.28 5.99 -1.12
CA GLU A 126 -17.94 5.40 -1.06
C GLU A 126 -16.86 6.41 -1.45
N GLU A 127 -17.07 7.18 -2.51
CA GLU A 127 -16.13 8.24 -2.93
C GLU A 127 -16.03 9.33 -1.86
N TYR A 128 -17.15 9.73 -1.25
CA TYR A 128 -17.17 10.67 -0.14
C TYR A 128 -16.35 10.14 1.04
N ARG A 129 -16.55 8.87 1.41
CA ARG A 129 -15.81 8.22 2.49
C ARG A 129 -14.30 8.25 2.20
N LYS A 130 -13.88 7.80 1.03
CA LYS A 130 -12.47 7.82 0.61
C LYS A 130 -11.86 9.22 0.60
N ALA A 131 -12.59 10.21 0.10
CA ALA A 131 -12.13 11.61 0.08
C ALA A 131 -11.92 12.15 1.51
N ALA A 132 -12.85 11.83 2.42
CA ALA A 132 -12.76 12.22 3.83
C ALA A 132 -11.64 11.48 4.59
N GLU A 133 -11.42 10.19 4.30
CA GLU A 133 -10.29 9.40 4.85
C GLU A 133 -8.95 10.01 4.42
N ARG A 134 -8.80 10.33 3.13
CA ARG A 134 -7.60 10.97 2.56
C ARG A 134 -7.33 12.33 3.17
N LEU A 135 -8.36 13.17 3.29
CA LEU A 135 -8.25 14.47 3.94
C LEU A 135 -7.84 14.34 5.41
N SER A 136 -8.38 13.32 6.12
CA SER A 136 -8.00 13.03 7.50
C SER A 136 -6.55 12.58 7.62
N LEU A 137 -6.06 11.74 6.70
CA LEU A 137 -4.65 11.34 6.64
C LEU A 137 -3.73 12.55 6.39
N LEU A 138 -4.10 13.42 5.43
CA LEU A 138 -3.36 14.66 5.16
C LEU A 138 -3.26 15.53 6.41
N TYR A 139 -4.32 15.64 7.21
CA TYR A 139 -4.28 16.35 8.48
C TYR A 139 -3.33 15.72 9.49
N LEU A 140 -3.34 14.39 9.63
CA LEU A 140 -2.45 13.69 10.56
C LEU A 140 -0.98 13.84 10.16
N GLN A 141 -0.67 13.65 8.88
CA GLN A 141 0.67 13.80 8.32
C GLN A 141 1.20 15.25 8.36
N SER A 142 0.31 16.24 8.50
CA SER A 142 0.69 17.64 8.62
C SER A 142 0.66 18.17 10.06
N GLY A 143 0.59 17.28 11.06
CA GLY A 143 0.56 17.64 12.48
C GLY A 143 -0.74 18.32 12.94
N ARG A 144 -1.82 18.18 12.18
CA ARG A 144 -3.13 18.81 12.43
C ARG A 144 -4.16 17.79 12.91
N SER A 145 -3.77 16.92 13.84
CA SER A 145 -4.57 15.78 14.34
C SER A 145 -5.96 16.17 14.86
N TYR A 146 -6.13 17.37 15.41
CA TYR A 146 -7.42 17.87 15.87
C TYR A 146 -8.44 18.04 14.72
N LYS A 147 -7.99 18.42 13.51
CA LYS A 147 -8.87 18.52 12.32
C LYS A 147 -9.27 17.14 11.83
N ALA A 148 -8.33 16.18 11.83
CA ALA A 148 -8.60 14.80 11.44
C ALA A 148 -9.65 14.15 12.36
N THR A 149 -9.58 14.40 13.67
CA THR A 149 -10.47 13.82 14.67
C THR A 149 -11.95 13.99 14.32
N MET A 150 -12.35 15.17 13.83
CA MET A 150 -13.74 15.45 13.46
C MET A 150 -14.18 14.62 12.25
N GLY A 151 -13.34 14.54 11.21
CA GLY A 151 -13.60 13.71 10.02
C GLY A 151 -13.68 12.23 10.37
N LEU A 152 -12.73 11.72 11.16
CA LEU A 152 -12.69 10.33 11.58
C LEU A 152 -13.91 9.93 12.43
N LYS A 153 -14.35 10.80 13.35
CA LYS A 153 -15.59 10.59 14.13
C LYS A 153 -16.82 10.55 13.23
N TYR A 154 -16.90 11.44 12.25
CA TYR A 154 -18.00 11.46 11.29
C TYR A 154 -18.06 10.15 10.49
N LEU A 155 -16.89 9.62 10.10
CA LEU A 155 -16.74 8.34 9.40
C LEU A 155 -16.87 7.09 10.29
N LYS A 156 -17.18 7.26 11.58
CA LYS A 156 -17.42 6.19 12.56
C LYS A 156 -16.20 5.33 12.91
N PHE A 157 -14.99 5.88 12.77
CA PHE A 157 -13.81 5.27 13.36
C PHE A 157 -13.81 5.42 14.89
N ASP A 158 -13.26 4.43 15.58
CA ASP A 158 -13.13 4.43 17.05
C ASP A 158 -11.73 4.85 17.50
N CYS A 159 -10.74 4.38 16.75
CA CYS A 159 -9.34 4.61 17.03
C CYS A 159 -8.57 4.78 15.72
N ARG A 160 -7.29 5.13 15.85
CA ARG A 160 -6.36 5.30 14.73
C ARG A 160 -5.02 4.69 15.06
N LEU A 161 -4.19 4.48 14.05
CA LEU A 161 -2.77 4.27 14.28
C LEU A 161 -2.17 5.50 14.97
N SER A 162 -1.18 5.25 15.83
CA SER A 162 -0.54 6.32 16.61
C SER A 162 0.03 7.40 15.71
N GLU A 163 0.09 8.63 16.22
CA GLU A 163 0.70 9.74 15.50
C GLU A 163 2.13 9.43 15.04
N ARG A 164 2.89 8.67 15.84
CA ARG A 164 4.26 8.25 15.49
C ARG A 164 4.33 7.33 14.27
N ILE A 165 3.25 6.63 13.94
CA ILE A 165 3.15 5.79 12.74
C ILE A 165 2.67 6.63 11.56
N LEU A 166 1.63 7.46 11.76
CA LEU A 166 1.00 8.22 10.69
C LEU A 166 1.80 9.45 10.23
N ASN A 167 2.64 10.03 11.09
CA ASN A 167 3.46 11.22 10.82
C ASN A 167 4.95 10.86 10.69
N TYR A 168 5.26 9.75 10.00
CA TYR A 168 6.58 9.13 9.81
C TYR A 168 7.78 9.91 10.41
N PRO A 169 8.45 9.40 11.46
CA PRO A 169 9.60 10.11 12.03
C PRO A 169 10.71 10.23 10.98
N THR A 170 10.89 11.44 10.43
CA THR A 170 11.76 11.70 9.26
C THR A 170 13.25 11.62 9.60
N THR A 171 13.60 11.74 10.87
CA THR A 171 14.91 11.39 11.41
C THR A 171 14.70 10.99 12.86
N THR A 172 15.56 10.15 13.42
CA THR A 172 15.84 10.21 14.86
C THR A 172 16.33 11.62 15.11
N THR A 173 15.40 12.55 15.34
CA THR A 173 15.70 13.85 15.91
C THR A 173 16.25 13.49 17.28
N THR A 174 17.57 13.27 17.32
CA THR A 174 18.33 13.04 18.54
C THR A 174 17.95 14.21 19.39
N SER A 175 17.03 13.99 20.32
CA SER A 175 16.35 15.06 21.03
C SER A 175 17.44 15.85 21.71
N ASN A 176 17.81 16.99 21.11
CA ASN A 176 18.80 17.88 21.67
C ASN A 176 18.22 18.28 23.02
N LYS A 177 18.85 17.78 24.10
CA LYS A 177 18.42 17.84 25.50
C LYS A 177 18.30 19.27 26.06
N ASN A 178 18.24 20.29 25.21
CA ASN A 178 18.40 21.69 25.61
C ASN A 178 17.08 22.46 25.82
N ASN A 179 15.91 21.88 25.53
CA ASN A 179 14.64 22.52 25.89
C ASN A 179 14.17 22.13 27.30
N LYS A 180 14.92 22.60 28.30
CA LYS A 180 14.39 22.87 29.66
C LYS A 180 13.33 23.96 29.52
N LYS A 181 12.04 23.62 29.54
CA LYS A 181 10.91 24.41 30.11
C LYS A 181 9.57 24.03 29.45
N LYS A 182 8.86 23.08 30.04
CA LYS A 182 7.51 23.28 30.59
C LYS A 182 7.03 21.98 31.24
N ASN A 183 6.62 22.13 32.50
CA ASN A 183 6.25 21.07 33.44
C ASN A 183 4.96 20.36 33.01
N THR A 184 5.08 19.26 32.30
CA THR A 184 4.12 18.16 32.40
C THR A 184 4.84 17.02 33.10
N THR A 185 4.61 16.92 34.41
CA THR A 185 5.07 15.86 35.30
C THR A 185 4.44 14.53 34.85
N LEU A 186 5.00 13.92 33.80
CA LEU A 186 4.72 12.53 33.48
C LEU A 186 5.24 11.70 34.65
N PRO A 187 4.40 10.87 35.29
CA PRO A 187 4.78 10.12 36.46
C PRO A 187 5.96 9.23 36.12
N SER A 188 7.07 9.44 36.82
CA SER A 188 8.28 8.62 36.79
C SER A 188 7.97 7.27 37.44
N SER A 189 7.20 6.44 36.74
CA SER A 189 6.95 5.05 37.13
C SER A 189 8.20 4.24 36.81
N SER A 190 8.92 3.90 37.87
CA SER A 190 10.14 3.11 37.92
C SER A 190 9.97 1.62 37.55
N SER A 191 8.84 1.23 36.96
CA SER A 191 8.69 -0.10 36.37
C SER A 191 9.25 -0.05 34.94
N SER A 192 10.55 -0.32 34.79
CA SER A 192 11.16 -0.54 33.48
C SER A 192 10.58 -1.81 32.85
N SER A 193 9.35 -1.75 32.35
CA SER A 193 8.81 -2.77 31.47
C SER A 193 9.70 -2.78 30.24
N SER A 194 10.58 -3.78 30.18
CA SER A 194 11.46 -4.02 29.05
C SER A 194 10.58 -4.19 27.82
N PHE A 195 10.87 -3.45 26.76
CA PHE A 195 10.20 -3.65 25.48
C PHE A 195 10.40 -5.10 25.05
N PRO A 196 9.38 -5.79 24.50
CA PRO A 196 9.59 -7.12 23.98
C PRO A 196 10.68 -7.10 22.89
N PRO A 197 11.38 -8.22 22.66
CA PRO A 197 12.33 -8.28 21.55
C PRO A 197 11.58 -8.10 20.22
N PRO A 198 12.16 -7.40 19.22
CA PRO A 198 11.54 -7.24 17.91
C PRO A 198 11.24 -8.59 17.28
N PRO A 199 10.06 -8.79 16.66
CA PRO A 199 9.74 -9.99 15.88
C PRO A 199 10.38 -9.96 14.48
N CYS A 200 11.33 -9.06 14.25
CA CYS A 200 12.05 -8.88 13.00
C CYS A 200 13.57 -8.80 13.22
N CYS A 201 14.31 -8.92 12.12
CA CYS A 201 15.72 -8.56 12.00
C CYS A 201 15.92 -7.72 10.72
N VAL A 202 16.98 -6.92 10.71
CA VAL A 202 17.32 -6.02 9.61
C VAL A 202 18.76 -6.27 9.18
N ASP A 203 18.99 -6.34 7.88
CA ASP A 203 20.32 -6.47 7.28
C ASP A 203 20.51 -5.33 6.28
N ASP A 204 21.49 -4.47 6.54
CA ASP A 204 21.80 -3.31 5.70
C ASP A 204 22.80 -3.71 4.64
N ASP A 205 22.71 -3.09 3.47
CA ASP A 205 23.63 -3.32 2.36
C ASP A 205 23.64 -4.81 1.94
N PHE A 206 22.48 -5.45 2.08
CA PHE A 206 22.22 -6.86 1.80
C PHE A 206 22.51 -7.22 0.34
N LEU A 207 22.10 -6.37 -0.60
CA LEU A 207 22.41 -6.52 -2.04
C LEU A 207 23.73 -5.86 -2.39
N SER A 208 24.47 -6.51 -3.29
CA SER A 208 25.53 -5.86 -4.06
C SER A 208 24.95 -4.74 -4.94
N LYS A 209 25.80 -3.81 -5.37
CA LYS A 209 25.40 -2.71 -6.27
C LYS A 209 24.73 -3.25 -7.54
N ASN A 210 25.28 -4.32 -8.12
CA ASN A 210 24.78 -4.90 -9.36
C ASN A 210 23.42 -5.61 -9.17
N GLU A 211 23.25 -6.35 -8.07
CA GLU A 211 21.95 -6.94 -7.72
C GLU A 211 20.88 -5.85 -7.50
N LEU A 212 21.23 -4.77 -6.77
CA LEU A 212 20.33 -3.64 -6.54
C LEU A 212 19.94 -2.95 -7.84
N HIS A 213 20.91 -2.61 -8.69
CA HIS A 213 20.67 -1.96 -9.97
C HIS A 213 19.76 -2.80 -10.87
N HIS A 214 20.02 -4.11 -10.96
CA HIS A 214 19.19 -5.02 -11.74
C HIS A 214 17.74 -5.08 -11.23
N LEU A 215 17.54 -5.19 -9.91
CA LEU A 215 16.20 -5.19 -9.32
C LEU A 215 15.48 -3.85 -9.50
N ARG A 216 16.19 -2.72 -9.42
CA ARG A 216 15.62 -1.39 -9.69
C ARG A 216 15.12 -1.26 -11.12
N LYS A 217 15.88 -1.74 -12.10
CA LYS A 217 15.45 -1.73 -13.51
C LYS A 217 14.08 -2.39 -13.71
N VAL A 218 13.82 -3.50 -13.01
CA VAL A 218 12.55 -4.22 -13.13
C VAL A 218 11.44 -3.57 -12.30
N PHE A 219 11.73 -3.16 -11.06
CA PHE A 219 10.69 -2.82 -10.08
C PHE A 219 10.54 -1.31 -9.79
N GLU A 220 11.59 -0.50 -9.99
CA GLU A 220 11.54 0.94 -9.72
C GLU A 220 10.92 1.72 -10.89
N ASP A 221 11.24 1.34 -12.13
CA ASP A 221 10.62 1.94 -13.32
C ASP A 221 9.16 1.50 -13.45
N THR A 222 8.22 2.42 -13.21
CA THR A 222 6.76 2.17 -13.36
C THR A 222 6.34 1.81 -14.78
N SER A 223 7.20 2.08 -15.78
CA SER A 223 6.98 1.73 -17.18
C SER A 223 7.50 0.34 -17.55
N SER A 224 8.12 -0.38 -16.61
CA SER A 224 8.65 -1.72 -16.86
C SER A 224 7.55 -2.70 -17.27
N SER A 225 7.95 -3.75 -17.97
CA SER A 225 7.05 -4.84 -18.37
C SER A 225 6.39 -5.50 -17.15
N TYR A 226 7.06 -5.51 -16.00
CA TYR A 226 6.50 -6.07 -14.78
C TYR A 226 5.23 -5.33 -14.36
N TRP A 227 5.19 -4.00 -14.38
CA TRP A 227 3.98 -3.28 -13.96
C TRP A 227 2.89 -3.30 -15.04
N LYS A 228 3.28 -3.13 -16.31
CA LYS A 228 2.35 -3.12 -17.45
C LYS A 228 1.59 -4.44 -17.60
N ASP A 229 2.29 -5.58 -17.53
CA ASP A 229 1.69 -6.90 -17.74
C ASP A 229 0.71 -7.29 -16.62
N HIS A 230 0.77 -6.61 -15.47
CA HIS A 230 -0.11 -6.85 -14.33
C HIS A 230 -1.18 -5.78 -14.13
N ASP A 231 -1.30 -4.82 -15.07
CA ASP A 231 -2.22 -3.68 -14.96
C ASP A 231 -2.02 -2.91 -13.63
N TYR A 232 -0.75 -2.79 -13.21
CA TYR A 232 -0.40 -2.11 -11.97
C TYR A 232 -0.35 -0.60 -12.16
N ILE A 233 -1.53 0.02 -12.14
CA ILE A 233 -1.72 1.46 -12.35
C ILE A 233 -2.05 2.12 -11.01
N ILE A 234 -1.16 3.01 -10.54
CA ILE A 234 -1.20 3.64 -9.20
C ILE A 234 -2.31 4.71 -9.11
N ASP A 235 -2.58 5.40 -10.20
CA ASP A 235 -3.48 6.55 -10.29
C ASP A 235 -4.92 6.20 -10.66
N LYS A 236 -5.22 4.92 -10.94
CA LYS A 236 -6.59 4.46 -11.23
C LYS A 236 -7.28 3.89 -9.99
N GLU A 237 -8.59 4.12 -9.93
CA GLU A 237 -9.51 3.41 -9.04
C GLU A 237 -10.43 2.50 -9.87
N PRO A 238 -10.66 1.23 -9.45
CA PRO A 238 -10.09 0.57 -8.27
C PRO A 238 -8.58 0.33 -8.42
N SER A 239 -7.89 0.18 -7.29
CA SER A 239 -6.45 -0.12 -7.29
C SER A 239 -6.17 -1.42 -8.05
N ALA A 240 -5.00 -1.50 -8.68
CA ALA A 240 -4.52 -2.68 -9.36
C ALA A 240 -4.73 -3.97 -8.55
N PRO A 241 -5.10 -5.09 -9.21
CA PRO A 241 -5.29 -6.36 -8.54
C PRO A 241 -3.99 -6.82 -7.87
N TYR A 242 -4.10 -7.46 -6.71
CA TYR A 242 -2.95 -8.11 -6.08
C TYR A 242 -2.47 -9.29 -6.94
N PHE A 243 -1.15 -9.41 -7.10
CA PHE A 243 -0.54 -10.52 -7.80
C PHE A 243 0.76 -10.95 -7.13
N SER A 244 0.99 -12.27 -7.12
CA SER A 244 2.21 -12.86 -6.56
C SER A 244 2.51 -14.20 -7.25
N TYR A 245 3.79 -14.59 -7.22
CA TYR A 245 4.28 -15.80 -7.86
C TYR A 245 4.99 -16.72 -6.89
N VAL A 246 4.79 -18.03 -7.03
CA VAL A 246 5.37 -19.05 -6.16
C VAL A 246 6.45 -19.84 -6.88
N ILE A 247 7.61 -19.92 -6.25
CA ILE A 247 8.75 -20.74 -6.65
C ILE A 247 8.84 -21.95 -5.69
N ASP A 248 8.85 -23.18 -6.23
CA ASP A 248 9.11 -24.41 -5.46
C ASP A 248 10.63 -24.64 -5.31
N LEU A 249 11.15 -24.45 -4.10
CA LEU A 249 12.57 -24.56 -3.78
C LEU A 249 13.13 -25.98 -3.98
N LYS A 250 12.27 -27.01 -4.01
CA LYS A 250 12.66 -28.42 -4.19
C LYS A 250 12.56 -28.87 -5.66
N GLN A 251 11.88 -28.13 -6.53
CA GLN A 251 11.72 -28.50 -7.94
C GLN A 251 13.05 -28.60 -8.69
N GLU A 252 13.98 -27.68 -8.43
CA GLU A 252 15.32 -27.70 -9.02
C GLU A 252 16.12 -28.96 -8.69
N LYS A 253 16.05 -29.44 -7.44
CA LYS A 253 16.74 -30.68 -7.03
C LYS A 253 16.22 -31.87 -7.83
N LYS A 254 14.92 -31.89 -8.14
CA LYS A 254 14.31 -32.91 -8.99
C LYS A 254 14.75 -32.77 -10.45
N GLN A 255 14.84 -31.55 -10.97
CA GLN A 255 15.30 -31.28 -12.34
C GLN A 255 16.78 -31.68 -12.53
N LYS A 256 17.68 -31.29 -11.62
CA LYS A 256 19.10 -31.67 -11.63
C LYS A 256 19.27 -33.20 -11.60
N LYS A 257 18.49 -33.91 -10.78
CA LYS A 257 18.48 -35.39 -10.76
C LYS A 257 18.00 -36.01 -12.08
N LYS A 258 16.96 -35.45 -12.70
CA LYS A 258 16.46 -35.90 -14.01
C LYS A 258 17.48 -35.63 -15.14
N GLN A 259 18.15 -34.47 -15.12
CA GLN A 259 19.18 -34.11 -16.09
C GLN A 259 20.39 -35.03 -15.99
N LYS A 260 20.90 -35.31 -14.78
CA LYS A 260 22.03 -36.24 -14.58
C LYS A 260 21.75 -37.66 -15.10
N LYS A 261 20.48 -38.08 -15.17
CA LYS A 261 20.08 -39.38 -15.73
C LYS A 261 20.00 -39.38 -17.27
N LYS A 262 19.89 -38.20 -17.91
CA LYS A 262 19.73 -38.05 -19.37
C LYS A 262 21.03 -37.71 -20.12
N THR A 263 22.04 -37.18 -19.43
CA THR A 263 23.28 -36.66 -20.04
C THR A 263 24.25 -37.71 -20.58
N THR A 264 23.85 -38.97 -20.74
CA THR A 264 24.70 -39.97 -21.40
C THR A 264 24.63 -39.96 -22.94
N LYS A 265 23.77 -39.16 -23.60
CA LYS A 265 23.64 -39.22 -25.08
C LYS A 265 23.48 -37.91 -25.89
N GLU A 266 23.39 -36.72 -25.31
CA GLU A 266 23.25 -35.47 -26.10
C GLU A 266 24.18 -34.36 -25.60
N GLN A 267 24.87 -33.67 -26.52
CA GLN A 267 25.97 -32.72 -26.27
C GLN A 267 25.55 -31.26 -26.05
N HIS A 268 24.25 -30.93 -26.01
CA HIS A 268 23.83 -29.55 -25.79
C HIS A 268 23.78 -29.19 -24.29
N PRO A 269 24.36 -28.05 -23.88
CA PRO A 269 24.25 -27.58 -22.50
C PRO A 269 22.77 -27.36 -22.14
N PRO A 270 22.32 -27.80 -20.95
CA PRO A 270 20.93 -27.63 -20.55
C PRO A 270 20.60 -26.14 -20.42
N PRO A 271 19.36 -25.73 -20.74
CA PRO A 271 18.93 -24.35 -20.48
C PRO A 271 19.06 -24.02 -18.99
N PRO A 272 19.37 -22.76 -18.64
CA PRO A 272 19.50 -22.33 -17.25
C PRO A 272 18.19 -22.61 -16.48
N PRO A 273 18.28 -22.86 -15.16
CA PRO A 273 17.08 -23.06 -14.36
C PRO A 273 16.21 -21.79 -14.39
N PRO A 274 14.87 -21.93 -14.37
CA PRO A 274 13.98 -20.78 -14.21
C PRO A 274 14.33 -20.01 -12.92
N ALA A 275 14.22 -18.68 -12.93
CA ALA A 275 14.49 -17.82 -11.77
C ALA A 275 15.95 -17.82 -11.29
N ALA A 276 16.95 -18.06 -12.15
CA ALA A 276 18.35 -18.19 -11.74
C ALA A 276 18.87 -17.00 -10.88
N PHE A 277 18.60 -15.75 -11.28
CA PHE A 277 19.01 -14.58 -10.51
C PHE A 277 18.23 -14.45 -9.19
N LEU A 278 16.89 -14.52 -9.22
CA LEU A 278 16.07 -14.49 -8.00
C LEU A 278 16.43 -15.63 -7.04
N ARG A 279 16.83 -16.78 -7.57
CA ARG A 279 17.29 -17.92 -6.77
C ARG A 279 18.55 -17.57 -5.99
N THR A 280 19.49 -16.83 -6.58
CA THR A 280 20.67 -16.31 -5.87
C THR A 280 20.24 -15.42 -4.70
N ILE A 281 19.28 -14.51 -4.90
CA ILE A 281 18.75 -13.66 -3.83
C ILE A 281 18.08 -14.49 -2.73
N ILE A 282 17.24 -15.47 -3.11
CA ILE A 282 16.57 -16.39 -2.17
C ILE A 282 17.60 -17.18 -1.36
N ASP A 283 18.60 -17.79 -2.01
CA ASP A 283 19.62 -18.57 -1.32
C ASP A 283 20.50 -17.69 -0.42
N LYS A 284 20.71 -16.41 -0.79
CA LYS A 284 21.36 -15.40 0.04
C LYS A 284 20.54 -15.07 1.29
N ILE A 285 19.22 -14.93 1.20
CA ILE A 285 18.34 -14.76 2.38
C ILE A 285 18.41 -16.01 3.28
N LEU A 286 18.30 -17.20 2.69
CA LEU A 286 18.33 -18.47 3.43
C LEU A 286 19.68 -18.80 4.09
N SER A 287 20.76 -18.16 3.65
CA SER A 287 22.12 -18.31 4.21
C SER A 287 22.58 -17.11 5.03
N CYS A 288 21.78 -16.04 5.09
CA CYS A 288 22.07 -14.87 5.89
C CYS A 288 22.13 -15.23 7.39
N GLU A 289 23.21 -14.83 8.06
CA GLU A 289 23.46 -15.17 9.46
C GLU A 289 22.43 -14.52 10.40
N SER A 290 22.13 -13.23 10.20
CA SER A 290 21.16 -12.48 11.01
C SER A 290 19.76 -13.10 10.92
N VAL A 291 19.35 -13.50 9.72
CA VAL A 291 18.09 -14.20 9.44
C VAL A 291 18.08 -15.60 10.05
N SER A 292 19.14 -16.38 9.87
CA SER A 292 19.24 -17.75 10.39
C SER A 292 19.24 -17.79 11.91
N ALA A 293 19.91 -16.83 12.56
CA ALA A 293 19.89 -16.70 14.01
C ALA A 293 18.49 -16.35 14.55
N LYS A 294 17.76 -15.48 13.83
CA LYS A 294 16.41 -15.06 14.23
C LYS A 294 15.33 -16.11 13.92
N PHE A 295 15.46 -16.81 12.80
CA PHE A 295 14.47 -17.73 12.25
C PHE A 295 15.12 -19.09 11.90
N PRO A 296 15.58 -19.87 12.89
CA PRO A 296 16.39 -21.07 12.66
C PRO A 296 15.67 -22.16 11.85
N LYS A 297 14.34 -22.17 11.87
CA LYS A 297 13.53 -23.14 11.10
C LYS A 297 13.43 -22.81 9.62
N LEU A 298 13.70 -21.56 9.22
CA LEU A 298 13.47 -21.07 7.85
C LEU A 298 14.13 -21.96 6.80
N ARG A 299 15.44 -22.18 6.92
CA ARG A 299 16.24 -22.93 5.94
C ARG A 299 15.81 -24.41 5.80
N HIS A 300 15.33 -25.01 6.88
CA HIS A 300 14.92 -26.41 6.90
C HIS A 300 13.48 -26.60 6.40
N ASP A 301 12.57 -25.74 6.88
CA ASP A 301 11.13 -25.90 6.69
C ASP A 301 10.61 -25.24 5.41
N ALA A 302 11.27 -24.20 4.90
CA ALA A 302 10.83 -23.52 3.68
C ALA A 302 10.87 -24.46 2.48
N ARG A 303 9.71 -24.60 1.83
CA ARG A 303 9.54 -25.35 0.59
C ARG A 303 9.22 -24.44 -0.58
N TYR A 304 8.51 -23.36 -0.32
CA TYR A 304 8.05 -22.43 -1.32
C TYR A 304 8.46 -21.01 -0.95
N VAL A 305 8.68 -20.18 -1.97
CA VAL A 305 8.80 -18.74 -1.83
C VAL A 305 7.73 -18.12 -2.69
N GLU A 306 6.86 -17.34 -2.09
CA GLU A 306 5.95 -16.44 -2.78
C GLU A 306 6.62 -15.07 -2.90
N LEU A 307 6.55 -14.45 -4.07
CA LEU A 307 7.14 -13.14 -4.33
C LEU A 307 6.14 -12.21 -5.01
N TRP A 308 6.22 -10.94 -4.65
CA TRP A 308 5.49 -9.85 -5.27
C TRP A 308 6.30 -8.57 -5.07
N ALA A 309 5.93 -7.51 -5.77
CA ALA A 309 6.57 -6.22 -5.59
C ALA A 309 5.50 -5.15 -5.38
N HIS A 310 5.91 -4.10 -4.68
CA HIS A 310 5.14 -2.86 -4.59
C HIS A 310 5.93 -1.74 -5.22
N ASN A 311 5.23 -0.86 -5.92
CA ASN A 311 5.71 0.47 -6.27
C ASN A 311 4.58 1.43 -5.86
N ARG A 312 4.63 1.92 -4.63
CA ARG A 312 3.55 2.73 -4.03
C ARG A 312 4.08 4.11 -3.66
N PRO A 313 3.37 5.20 -4.01
CA PRO A 313 3.74 6.55 -3.61
C PRO A 313 3.51 6.79 -2.11
N HIS A 314 4.14 7.83 -1.57
CA HIS A 314 4.23 8.12 -0.13
C HIS A 314 2.88 8.17 0.60
N ALA A 315 1.85 8.78 0.00
CA ALA A 315 0.55 8.93 0.63
C ALA A 315 -0.39 7.74 0.38
N SER A 316 0.14 6.59 -0.01
CA SER A 316 -0.68 5.39 -0.14
C SER A 316 -1.12 4.84 1.23
N GLY A 317 -0.44 5.17 2.34
CA GLY A 317 -0.82 4.73 3.69
C GLY A 317 -0.14 3.45 4.18
N HIS A 318 -0.53 2.94 5.37
CA HIS A 318 -0.20 1.59 5.90
C HIS A 318 -1.44 0.68 5.99
N GLN A 319 -1.62 -0.28 5.08
CA GLN A 319 -2.75 -1.20 5.12
C GLN A 319 -2.20 -2.35 5.92
N LEU A 320 -2.49 -2.32 7.21
CA LEU A 320 -2.03 -3.37 8.09
C LEU A 320 -2.71 -4.66 7.65
N HIS A 321 -1.94 -5.74 7.55
CA HIS A 321 -2.45 -7.05 7.18
C HIS A 321 -1.59 -8.16 7.77
N PHE A 322 -2.14 -9.37 7.69
CA PHE A 322 -1.39 -10.59 7.92
C PHE A 322 -1.17 -11.27 6.57
N ASP A 323 0.06 -11.68 6.29
CA ASP A 323 0.32 -12.54 5.15
C ASP A 323 -0.35 -13.88 5.42
N SER A 324 -1.31 -14.27 4.57
CA SER A 324 -2.09 -15.48 4.79
C SER A 324 -2.36 -16.22 3.50
N ASP A 325 -2.32 -17.55 3.57
CA ASP A 325 -2.79 -18.38 2.47
C ASP A 325 -4.29 -18.14 2.31
N ASP A 326 -4.70 -17.85 1.08
CA ASP A 326 -6.08 -17.60 0.68
C ASP A 326 -6.71 -16.35 1.31
N GLU A 327 -5.91 -15.32 1.56
CA GLU A 327 -6.40 -14.00 2.04
C GLU A 327 -7.24 -14.12 3.34
N GLY A 328 -6.95 -15.13 4.16
CA GLY A 328 -7.68 -15.37 5.41
C GLY A 328 -9.08 -15.98 5.25
N ARG A 329 -9.47 -16.43 4.04
CA ARG A 329 -10.77 -17.10 3.80
C ARG A 329 -10.88 -18.45 4.52
N SER A 330 -9.77 -19.03 4.94
CA SER A 330 -9.77 -20.27 5.72
C SER A 330 -10.09 -20.02 7.20
N THR A 331 -10.74 -20.98 7.85
CA THR A 331 -11.05 -20.90 9.29
C THR A 331 -9.80 -20.90 10.18
N VAL A 332 -8.65 -21.33 9.66
CA VAL A 332 -7.34 -21.25 10.34
C VAL A 332 -6.34 -20.72 9.33
N PRO A 333 -6.14 -19.38 9.25
CA PRO A 333 -5.21 -18.80 8.30
C PRO A 333 -3.81 -19.37 8.52
N LYS A 334 -3.22 -19.88 7.43
CA LYS A 334 -1.82 -20.27 7.41
C LYS A 334 -1.00 -19.03 7.11
N HIS A 335 0.10 -18.86 7.84
CA HIS A 335 1.04 -17.77 7.66
C HIS A 335 2.37 -18.29 7.11
N PRO A 336 3.16 -17.45 6.42
CA PRO A 336 4.51 -17.81 6.07
C PRO A 336 5.36 -17.99 7.34
N ILE A 337 6.46 -18.71 7.21
CA ILE A 337 7.46 -18.86 8.28
C ILE A 337 8.10 -17.49 8.54
N VAL A 338 8.51 -16.83 7.46
CA VAL A 338 9.12 -15.49 7.44
C VAL A 338 8.58 -14.74 6.24
N SER A 339 8.27 -13.48 6.44
CA SER A 339 8.06 -12.51 5.36
C SER A 339 9.21 -11.52 5.32
N THR A 340 9.51 -11.03 4.13
CA THR A 340 10.63 -10.13 3.91
C THR A 340 10.25 -8.92 3.10
N VAL A 341 10.81 -7.75 3.47
CA VAL A 341 10.81 -6.53 2.65
C VAL A 341 12.24 -6.27 2.20
N LEU A 342 12.48 -6.25 0.89
CA LEU A 342 13.74 -5.83 0.30
C LEU A 342 13.56 -4.46 -0.35
N TYR A 343 14.14 -3.44 0.26
CA TYR A 343 14.00 -2.07 -0.20
C TYR A 343 14.93 -1.80 -1.38
N LEU A 344 14.35 -1.35 -2.49
CA LEU A 344 15.09 -1.08 -3.72
C LEU A 344 15.42 0.39 -3.85
N SER A 345 14.51 1.30 -3.50
CA SER A 345 14.71 2.72 -3.76
C SER A 345 15.28 3.49 -2.57
N SER A 346 16.09 4.52 -2.86
CA SER A 346 16.67 5.46 -1.88
C SER A 346 15.83 6.68 -1.66
N HIS A 347 14.79 6.89 -2.47
CA HIS A 347 14.01 8.11 -2.41
C HIS A 347 13.37 8.21 -1.02
N SER A 348 14.09 8.86 -0.11
CA SER A 348 13.75 9.18 1.28
C SER A 348 12.49 10.04 1.38
N LYS A 349 12.01 10.50 0.22
CA LYS A 349 10.80 11.27 0.01
C LYS A 349 9.59 10.40 -0.33
N ILE A 350 9.77 9.14 -0.71
CA ILE A 350 8.69 8.26 -1.20
C ILE A 350 8.54 7.07 -0.24
N GLY A 351 7.58 7.19 0.67
CA GLY A 351 7.12 6.13 1.57
C GLY A 351 7.59 6.20 3.01
N GLY A 352 6.66 5.90 3.93
CA GLY A 352 6.96 5.74 5.34
C GLY A 352 7.75 4.46 5.65
N PRO A 353 8.21 4.30 6.90
CA PRO A 353 8.84 3.06 7.37
C PRO A 353 7.88 1.88 7.32
N THR A 354 8.39 0.66 7.10
CA THR A 354 7.60 -0.56 7.37
C THR A 354 7.30 -0.65 8.86
N LEU A 355 6.04 -0.89 9.22
CA LEU A 355 5.62 -1.20 10.58
C LEU A 355 5.50 -2.72 10.73
N VAL A 356 6.28 -3.30 11.64
CA VAL A 356 6.08 -4.67 12.12
C VAL A 356 5.55 -4.58 13.54
N THR A 357 4.52 -5.36 13.89
CA THR A 357 3.97 -5.38 15.26
C THR A 357 4.20 -6.72 15.95
N ASN A 358 3.89 -6.83 17.24
CA ASN A 358 3.83 -8.11 17.95
C ASN A 358 2.45 -8.76 17.85
N GLN A 359 1.46 -8.09 17.24
CA GLN A 359 0.09 -8.56 17.16
C GLN A 359 -0.03 -9.78 16.27
N ARG A 360 -0.74 -10.81 16.76
CA ARG A 360 -1.00 -12.06 16.04
C ARG A 360 -2.48 -12.37 16.03
N LEU A 361 -2.94 -13.06 14.98
CA LEU A 361 -4.32 -13.53 14.92
C LEU A 361 -4.62 -14.45 16.11
N ARG A 362 -5.76 -14.21 16.76
CA ARG A 362 -6.30 -15.02 17.88
C ARG A 362 -5.37 -15.15 19.08
N ASN A 363 -4.42 -14.23 19.27
CA ASN A 363 -3.58 -14.19 20.46
C ASN A 363 -4.21 -13.25 21.51
N PRO A 364 -4.71 -13.76 22.64
CA PRO A 364 -5.36 -12.96 23.69
C PRO A 364 -4.46 -11.87 24.28
N THR A 365 -3.15 -12.08 24.26
CA THR A 365 -2.21 -11.07 24.78
C THR A 365 -2.12 -9.84 23.89
N THR A 366 -2.43 -9.97 22.59
CA THR A 366 -2.34 -8.89 21.60
C THR A 366 -3.68 -8.46 21.04
N THR A 367 -4.79 -9.03 21.51
CA THR A 367 -6.15 -8.50 21.28
C THR A 367 -6.40 -7.24 22.11
N ASN A 368 -5.66 -7.04 23.21
CA ASN A 368 -5.62 -5.76 23.91
C ASN A 368 -4.75 -4.77 23.12
N LEU A 369 -5.37 -3.80 22.44
CA LEU A 369 -4.64 -2.82 21.63
C LEU A 369 -3.57 -2.04 22.40
N ASN A 370 -3.72 -1.90 23.72
CA ASN A 370 -2.76 -1.20 24.57
C ASN A 370 -1.46 -2.00 24.82
N SER A 371 -1.46 -3.32 24.62
CA SER A 371 -0.25 -4.16 24.71
C SER A 371 0.51 -4.26 23.39
N VAL A 372 -0.10 -3.80 22.28
CA VAL A 372 0.50 -3.91 20.96
C VAL A 372 1.67 -2.93 20.84
N CYS A 373 2.83 -3.52 20.57
CA CYS A 373 4.08 -2.83 20.33
C CYS A 373 4.42 -2.93 18.85
N GLY A 374 5.02 -1.86 18.32
CA GLY A 374 5.45 -1.75 16.94
C GLY A 374 6.95 -1.52 16.83
N TRP A 375 7.50 -1.86 15.67
CA TRP A 375 8.87 -1.56 15.27
C TRP A 375 8.81 -0.96 13.87
N LEU A 376 9.17 0.32 13.77
CA LEU A 376 9.30 0.99 12.48
C LEU A 376 10.68 0.71 11.90
N VAL A 377 10.74 0.32 10.64
CA VAL A 377 11.98 0.12 9.89
C VAL A 377 11.98 1.05 8.69
N SER A 378 12.81 2.08 8.75
CA SER A 378 12.98 3.03 7.63
C SER A 378 13.41 2.30 6.37
N SER A 379 12.87 2.73 5.23
CA SER A 379 13.35 2.31 3.92
C SER A 379 14.79 2.83 3.71
N LYS A 380 15.67 1.94 3.27
CA LYS A 380 17.04 2.24 2.83
C LYS A 380 17.33 1.31 1.66
N PRO A 381 17.92 1.74 0.54
CA PRO A 381 18.27 0.83 -0.54
C PRO A 381 19.10 -0.33 -0.02
N SER A 382 18.91 -1.51 -0.62
CA SER A 382 19.68 -2.68 -0.26
C SER A 382 19.46 -3.13 1.20
N ARG A 383 18.45 -2.61 1.90
CA ARG A 383 18.07 -3.10 3.22
C ARG A 383 17.08 -4.25 3.08
N LEU A 384 17.41 -5.36 3.73
CA LEU A 384 16.52 -6.49 3.95
C LEU A 384 15.90 -6.38 5.34
N VAL A 385 14.58 -6.51 5.42
CA VAL A 385 13.84 -6.69 6.66
C VAL A 385 13.22 -8.07 6.61
N CYS A 386 13.47 -8.90 7.62
CA CYS A 386 12.80 -10.20 7.77
C CYS A 386 12.00 -10.20 9.07
N PHE A 387 10.75 -10.64 9.02
CA PHE A 387 9.88 -10.71 10.19
C PHE A 387 9.06 -12.00 10.21
N ASP A 388 8.60 -12.37 11.39
CA ASP A 388 7.71 -13.53 11.57
C ASP A 388 6.44 -13.36 10.72
N GLY A 389 6.17 -14.31 9.82
CA GLY A 389 5.08 -14.18 8.85
C GLY A 389 3.67 -14.12 9.46
N SER A 390 3.52 -14.46 10.74
CA SER A 390 2.23 -14.45 11.42
C SER A 390 1.92 -13.17 12.22
N VAL A 391 2.80 -12.16 12.17
CA VAL A 391 2.52 -10.87 12.82
C VAL A 391 1.85 -9.87 11.89
N LEU A 392 1.04 -8.99 12.48
CA LEU A 392 0.42 -7.86 11.78
C LEU A 392 1.51 -6.86 11.39
N HIS A 393 1.48 -6.42 10.14
CA HIS A 393 2.47 -5.50 9.62
C HIS A 393 1.89 -4.63 8.50
N GLY A 394 2.57 -3.55 8.17
CA GLY A 394 2.23 -2.67 7.04
C GLY A 394 3.49 -2.21 6.34
N VAL A 395 3.51 -2.39 5.01
CA VAL A 395 4.68 -2.08 4.18
C VAL A 395 4.39 -0.89 3.28
N ILE A 396 5.37 0.02 3.23
CA ILE A 396 5.53 1.15 2.31
C ILE A 396 7.06 1.20 2.05
N PRO A 397 7.67 1.47 0.87
CA PRO A 397 7.26 1.86 -0.50
C PRO A 397 7.80 0.84 -1.56
N VAL A 398 8.52 1.29 -2.61
CA VAL A 398 9.12 0.45 -3.67
C VAL A 398 9.96 -0.68 -3.08
N SER A 399 9.42 -1.89 -3.15
CA SER A 399 9.98 -3.05 -2.47
C SER A 399 9.73 -4.33 -3.26
N LEU A 400 10.71 -5.24 -3.19
CA LEU A 400 10.50 -6.64 -3.50
C LEU A 400 10.15 -7.36 -2.20
N MET A 401 8.99 -8.02 -2.19
CA MET A 401 8.49 -8.78 -1.06
C MET A 401 8.67 -10.27 -1.34
N MET A 402 9.06 -11.02 -0.32
CA MET A 402 9.12 -12.48 -0.38
C MET A 402 8.56 -13.08 0.90
N ALA A 403 7.68 -14.07 0.76
CA ALA A 403 7.15 -14.86 1.86
C ALA A 403 7.60 -16.31 1.72
N PHE A 404 8.21 -16.84 2.77
CA PHE A 404 8.77 -18.20 2.80
C PHE A 404 7.78 -19.15 3.47
N TRP A 405 7.29 -20.11 2.71
CA TRP A 405 6.22 -21.00 3.13
C TRP A 405 6.72 -22.42 3.32
N LYS A 406 6.26 -23.07 4.40
CA LYS A 406 6.34 -24.53 4.53
C LYS A 406 5.47 -25.23 3.50
N ASP A 407 4.27 -24.69 3.31
CA ASP A 407 3.26 -25.15 2.38
C ASP A 407 2.35 -23.98 2.00
N ILE A 408 1.98 -23.88 0.72
CA ILE A 408 1.07 -22.85 0.20
C ILE A 408 0.28 -23.44 -0.97
N LYS A 409 -1.00 -23.08 -1.09
CA LYS A 409 -1.81 -23.45 -2.25
C LYS A 409 -1.44 -22.60 -3.47
N ILE A 410 -0.76 -23.22 -4.44
CA ILE A 410 -0.50 -22.59 -5.74
C ILE A 410 -1.79 -22.57 -6.57
N ARG A 411 -2.23 -21.38 -6.98
CA ARG A 411 -3.51 -21.18 -7.67
C ARG A 411 -3.31 -21.19 -9.20
N PRO A 412 -3.99 -22.07 -9.95
CA PRO A 412 -3.87 -22.09 -11.41
C PRO A 412 -4.48 -20.83 -12.01
N GLY A 413 -3.89 -20.34 -13.09
CA GLY A 413 -4.41 -19.20 -13.86
C GLY A 413 -3.30 -18.36 -14.46
N THR A 414 -3.63 -17.64 -15.53
CA THR A 414 -2.74 -16.72 -16.25
C THR A 414 -2.99 -15.26 -15.92
N LYS A 415 -4.13 -14.94 -15.30
CA LYS A 415 -4.47 -13.58 -14.87
C LYS A 415 -3.75 -13.23 -13.56
N PRO A 416 -3.53 -11.93 -13.27
CA PRO A 416 -3.11 -11.46 -11.95
C PRO A 416 -3.90 -12.15 -10.82
N GLY A 417 -3.21 -12.45 -9.72
CA GLY A 417 -3.81 -13.09 -8.55
C GLY A 417 -2.75 -13.61 -7.58
N SER A 418 -3.20 -14.01 -6.39
CA SER A 418 -2.33 -14.52 -5.34
C SER A 418 -1.81 -15.95 -5.63
N ALA A 419 -0.57 -16.19 -5.25
CA ALA A 419 0.15 -17.45 -5.32
C ALA A 419 0.08 -18.15 -6.70
N ARG A 420 0.29 -17.41 -7.79
CA ARG A 420 0.37 -18.00 -9.14
C ARG A 420 1.63 -18.85 -9.29
N PRO A 421 1.63 -19.89 -10.14
CA PRO A 421 2.87 -20.59 -10.45
C PRO A 421 3.87 -19.64 -11.11
N TRP A 422 5.14 -19.71 -10.73
CA TRP A 422 6.20 -19.01 -11.46
C TRP A 422 6.18 -19.39 -12.95
N PRO A 423 6.25 -18.43 -13.90
CA PRO A 423 6.27 -18.73 -15.32
C PRO A 423 7.46 -19.64 -15.67
N THR A 424 7.19 -20.79 -16.28
CA THR A 424 8.24 -21.69 -16.78
C THR A 424 8.13 -21.83 -18.28
N THR A 425 9.26 -21.95 -18.98
CA THR A 425 9.32 -22.40 -20.38
C THR A 425 8.83 -23.85 -20.48
N THR A 426 7.52 -24.05 -20.51
CA THR A 426 6.98 -25.37 -20.82
C THR A 426 7.21 -25.62 -22.30
N SER A 427 8.23 -26.42 -22.63
CA SER A 427 8.26 -27.11 -23.93
C SER A 427 6.91 -27.80 -24.11
N SER A 428 6.05 -27.23 -24.94
CA SER A 428 4.75 -27.81 -25.27
C SER A 428 5.01 -29.07 -26.09
N LYS A 429 5.19 -30.19 -25.38
CA LYS A 429 4.95 -31.50 -25.98
C LYS A 429 3.44 -31.68 -26.07
N SER A 430 2.81 -30.91 -26.97
CA SER A 430 1.47 -31.20 -27.42
C SER A 430 1.53 -32.48 -28.25
N PRO A 431 0.70 -33.49 -27.97
CA PRO A 431 0.50 -34.62 -28.87
C PRO A 431 -0.01 -34.10 -30.22
N SER A 432 0.59 -34.61 -31.28
CA SER A 432 0.22 -34.37 -32.68
C SER A 432 -1.28 -34.50 -32.95
N SER A 433 -1.95 -33.41 -33.29
CA SER A 433 -2.97 -33.37 -34.36
C SER A 433 -3.36 -31.92 -34.70
N SER A 434 -2.68 -31.38 -35.72
CA SER A 434 -3.19 -30.45 -36.75
C SER A 434 -4.30 -29.44 -36.40
N SER A 435 -3.92 -28.19 -36.15
CA SER A 435 -4.22 -27.04 -37.04
C SER A 435 -3.93 -25.69 -36.35
N SER A 436 -2.89 -25.02 -36.88
CA SER A 436 -2.67 -23.57 -36.98
C SER A 436 -3.19 -22.62 -35.88
N SER A 437 -2.37 -22.36 -34.85
CA SER A 437 -1.87 -21.01 -34.55
C SER A 437 -0.76 -21.10 -33.51
N SER A 438 0.45 -20.71 -33.92
CA SER A 438 1.70 -20.86 -33.20
C SER A 438 1.78 -19.91 -32.00
N SER A 439 1.21 -20.30 -30.86
CA SER A 439 1.57 -19.70 -29.57
C SER A 439 2.77 -20.48 -29.00
N SER A 440 3.98 -20.11 -29.41
CA SER A 440 5.16 -20.54 -28.68
C SER A 440 5.03 -20.00 -27.26
N SER A 441 5.18 -20.86 -26.26
CA SER A 441 5.11 -20.48 -24.84
C SER A 441 6.37 -19.71 -24.46
N VAL A 442 6.41 -18.44 -24.87
CA VAL A 442 7.48 -17.50 -24.50
C VAL A 442 7.23 -17.06 -23.07
N LEU A 443 8.28 -17.03 -22.25
CA LEU A 443 8.20 -16.43 -20.91
C LEU A 443 7.77 -14.96 -21.04
N PRO A 444 7.00 -14.42 -20.08
CA PRO A 444 6.74 -12.98 -20.03
C PRO A 444 8.05 -12.20 -20.02
N SER A 445 8.09 -11.04 -20.67
CA SER A 445 9.30 -10.21 -20.80
C SER A 445 9.89 -9.85 -19.43
N TRP A 446 9.06 -9.53 -18.44
CA TRP A 446 9.50 -9.26 -17.07
C TRP A 446 10.17 -10.48 -16.41
N ALA A 447 9.69 -11.69 -16.70
CA ALA A 447 10.26 -12.92 -16.15
C ALA A 447 11.58 -13.25 -16.83
N ILE A 448 11.73 -12.94 -18.13
CA ILE A 448 13.00 -13.03 -18.84
C ILE A 448 13.99 -12.04 -18.22
N GLU A 449 13.57 -10.79 -18.00
CA GLU A 449 14.40 -9.76 -17.41
C GLU A 449 14.91 -10.16 -16.02
N LEU A 450 14.04 -10.66 -15.14
CA LEU A 450 14.42 -11.18 -13.83
C LEU A 450 15.28 -12.46 -13.87
N ASN A 451 15.36 -13.15 -15.00
CA ASN A 451 16.16 -14.36 -15.17
C ASN A 451 17.55 -14.05 -15.76
N ARG A 452 17.82 -12.83 -16.19
CA ARG A 452 19.08 -12.44 -16.80
C ARG A 452 20.22 -12.53 -15.79
N THR A 453 21.24 -13.33 -16.11
CA THR A 453 22.44 -13.52 -15.28
C THR A 453 23.66 -12.77 -15.82
N ASP A 454 23.53 -12.10 -16.97
CA ASP A 454 24.57 -11.30 -17.65
C ASP A 454 24.85 -9.95 -16.96
N ILE A 455 24.49 -9.83 -15.68
CA ILE A 455 24.64 -8.63 -14.86
C ILE A 455 26.12 -8.19 -14.72
N ASN A 456 27.08 -9.08 -14.95
CA ASN A 456 28.50 -8.75 -14.88
C ASN A 456 28.97 -7.79 -15.97
N ASP A 457 28.24 -7.64 -17.08
CA ASP A 457 28.63 -6.76 -18.19
C ASP A 457 28.32 -5.27 -17.91
N VAL A 458 27.57 -4.96 -16.84
CA VAL A 458 27.17 -3.58 -16.49
C VAL A 458 28.29 -2.79 -15.80
N ASN A 459 29.39 -3.44 -15.40
CA ASN A 459 30.51 -2.76 -14.72
C ASN A 459 31.22 -1.70 -15.60
N ASN A 460 30.96 -1.64 -16.91
CA ASN A 460 31.59 -0.66 -17.79
C ASN A 460 30.87 0.69 -17.86
N ASP A 461 29.56 0.77 -17.55
CA ASP A 461 28.79 2.02 -17.69
C ASP A 461 28.66 2.81 -16.37
N VAL A 462 28.84 2.17 -15.21
CA VAL A 462 28.56 2.80 -13.89
C VAL A 462 29.65 3.79 -13.44
N ASN A 463 30.77 3.89 -14.14
CA ASN A 463 31.84 4.83 -13.77
C ASN A 463 31.65 6.26 -14.31
N ASN A 464 30.53 6.58 -14.97
CA ASN A 464 30.33 7.90 -15.60
C ASN A 464 29.22 8.77 -14.98
N ASP A 465 28.44 8.27 -14.01
CA ASP A 465 27.36 9.04 -13.37
C ASP A 465 27.78 9.53 -11.97
N ASP A 466 28.86 10.31 -11.91
CA ASP A 466 29.22 11.15 -10.74
C ASP A 466 28.28 12.39 -10.70
N ASP A 467 26.99 12.16 -10.42
CA ASP A 467 26.09 13.26 -10.03
C ASP A 467 26.31 13.60 -8.55
N ASP A 468 27.08 14.67 -8.38
CA ASP A 468 27.42 15.43 -7.18
C ASP A 468 26.20 15.92 -6.38
N ASP A 469 25.66 15.11 -5.48
CA ASP A 469 24.75 15.59 -4.43
C ASP A 469 24.94 14.83 -3.10
N ASP A 470 26.15 14.86 -2.53
CA ASP A 470 26.26 14.89 -1.06
C ASP A 470 27.55 15.55 -0.52
N VAL A 471 27.33 16.77 -0.03
CA VAL A 471 28.07 17.63 0.88
C VAL A 471 29.18 16.96 1.73
N ASN A 472 30.42 17.33 1.37
CA ASN A 472 31.49 17.82 2.26
C ASN A 472 31.74 17.06 3.59
N ALA A 473 32.62 16.05 3.55
CA ALA A 473 33.29 15.52 4.72
C ALA A 473 34.82 15.50 4.51
N ASN A 474 35.50 16.43 5.20
CA ASN A 474 36.95 16.58 5.28
C ASN A 474 37.71 15.24 5.42
N LYS A 475 38.45 14.87 4.38
CA LYS A 475 39.40 13.74 4.41
C LYS A 475 40.79 14.27 4.75
N LYS A 476 41.14 14.26 6.03
CA LYS A 476 42.55 14.31 6.49
C LYS A 476 43.12 12.90 6.43
N GLU A 477 44.13 12.72 5.60
CA GLU A 477 44.95 11.51 5.57
C GLU A 477 45.78 11.41 6.86
N GLY A 478 45.75 10.25 7.50
CA GLY A 478 46.54 10.01 8.71
C GLY A 478 46.28 8.66 9.37
N THR A 479 47.24 7.76 9.17
CA THR A 479 47.64 6.66 10.07
C THR A 479 46.66 5.49 10.30
N THR A 480 46.99 4.36 9.68
CA THR A 480 46.42 3.02 9.88
C THR A 480 46.68 2.50 11.29
N LYS A 481 45.68 2.62 12.18
CA LYS A 481 45.55 1.79 13.38
C LYS A 481 44.41 0.81 13.17
N THR A 482 44.75 -0.48 13.11
CA THR A 482 43.85 -1.64 13.08
C THR A 482 43.08 -1.72 14.39
N THR A 483 42.06 -0.88 14.53
CA THR A 483 41.04 -1.02 15.57
C THR A 483 39.95 -1.89 14.99
N THR A 484 39.75 -3.07 15.56
CA THR A 484 38.60 -3.93 15.26
C THR A 484 37.36 -3.06 15.39
N PRO A 485 36.61 -2.78 14.31
CA PRO A 485 35.43 -1.94 14.42
C PRO A 485 34.40 -2.77 15.17
N GLN A 486 34.32 -2.55 16.48
CA GLN A 486 33.15 -2.89 17.27
C GLN A 486 32.06 -1.93 16.77
N GLN A 487 31.52 -2.29 15.61
CA GLN A 487 30.50 -1.56 14.87
C GLN A 487 29.35 -1.43 15.86
N ALA A 488 29.21 -0.25 16.47
CA ALA A 488 28.11 0.06 17.34
C ALA A 488 26.86 -0.28 16.56
N LYS A 489 26.21 -1.38 16.95
CA LYS A 489 25.08 -1.98 16.25
C LYS A 489 23.95 -0.98 16.39
N ARG A 490 23.90 -0.01 15.47
CA ARG A 490 22.88 1.04 15.44
C ARG A 490 21.54 0.32 15.49
N GLU A 491 20.65 0.77 16.37
CA GLU A 491 19.29 0.25 16.43
C GLU A 491 18.64 0.45 15.06
N GLN A 492 18.48 -0.64 14.30
CA GLN A 492 17.93 -0.64 12.94
C GLN A 492 16.39 -0.50 12.93
N THR A 493 15.77 -0.54 14.11
CA THR A 493 14.32 -0.48 14.30
C THR A 493 13.99 0.62 15.32
N ILE A 494 12.95 1.40 15.08
CA ILE A 494 12.44 2.39 16.04
C ILE A 494 11.26 1.76 16.80
N PRO A 495 11.39 1.47 18.11
CA PRO A 495 10.30 0.88 18.88
C PRO A 495 9.19 1.91 19.16
N ILE A 496 7.95 1.48 18.95
CA ILE A 496 6.72 2.25 19.19
C ILE A 496 5.90 1.53 20.25
N ARG A 497 5.76 2.16 21.42
CA ARG A 497 4.76 1.79 22.42
C ARG A 497 3.41 2.32 21.94
N HIS A 498 2.36 1.51 22.05
CA HIS A 498 1.00 1.85 21.64
C HIS A 498 0.88 2.08 20.13
N VAL A 499 0.74 0.99 19.37
CA VAL A 499 0.46 1.08 17.93
C VAL A 499 -0.86 1.80 17.66
N TYR A 500 -1.81 1.70 18.57
CA TYR A 500 -3.15 2.28 18.47
C TYR A 500 -3.39 3.36 19.52
N GLU A 501 -4.07 4.43 19.09
CA GLU A 501 -4.50 5.55 19.92
C GLU A 501 -5.99 5.83 19.65
N ASN A 502 -6.68 6.39 20.63
CA ASN A 502 -7.98 7.01 20.38
C ASN A 502 -7.83 8.13 19.34
N LEU A 503 -8.95 8.57 18.74
CA LEU A 503 -8.90 9.59 17.70
C LEU A 503 -8.21 10.89 18.14
N ASP A 504 -8.33 11.25 19.42
CA ASP A 504 -7.68 12.41 20.03
C ASP A 504 -6.18 12.22 20.35
N GLY A 505 -5.61 11.05 20.09
CA GLY A 505 -4.20 10.72 20.35
C GLY A 505 -3.92 10.17 21.75
N THR A 506 -4.94 10.03 22.62
CA THR A 506 -4.75 9.36 23.91
C THR A 506 -4.58 7.84 23.72
N PRO A 507 -3.81 7.14 24.56
CA PRO A 507 -3.70 5.69 24.47
C PRO A 507 -5.06 5.01 24.58
N VAL A 508 -5.29 3.96 23.77
CA VAL A 508 -6.52 3.16 23.89
C VAL A 508 -6.55 2.53 25.29
N PRO A 509 -7.64 2.69 26.06
CA PRO A 509 -7.73 2.16 27.41
C PRO A 509 -7.59 0.63 27.41
N LYS A 510 -7.08 0.07 28.52
CA LYS A 510 -7.18 -1.37 28.72
C LYS A 510 -8.66 -1.70 28.94
N TYR A 511 -9.24 -2.49 28.06
CA TYR A 511 -10.57 -3.04 28.30
C TYR A 511 -10.49 -4.05 29.45
N ASN A 512 -10.96 -3.64 30.63
CA ASN A 512 -11.22 -4.54 31.75
C ASN A 512 -12.67 -4.99 31.61
N ASN A 513 -12.93 -5.99 30.76
CA ASN A 513 -14.26 -6.59 30.63
C ASN A 513 -14.54 -7.51 31.82
N THR A 514 -14.72 -6.94 33.00
CA THR A 514 -15.16 -7.68 34.20
C THR A 514 -16.67 -7.68 34.38
N GLU A 515 -17.42 -6.81 33.69
CA GLU A 515 -18.84 -6.59 34.00
C GLU A 515 -19.83 -7.41 33.16
N ASP A 516 -19.49 -7.79 31.92
CA ASP A 516 -20.45 -8.46 31.02
C ASP A 516 -20.35 -9.99 30.96
N GLY A 517 -19.50 -10.63 31.77
CA GLY A 517 -19.37 -12.09 31.83
C GLY A 517 -18.94 -12.77 30.51
N GLY A 518 -18.73 -11.99 29.44
CA GLY A 518 -18.17 -12.43 28.18
C GLY A 518 -16.66 -12.38 28.24
N ASP A 519 -16.05 -13.48 27.86
CA ASP A 519 -14.61 -13.74 27.67
C ASP A 519 -13.96 -12.81 26.60
N GLY A 520 -14.66 -11.78 26.16
CA GLY A 520 -14.40 -10.96 25.00
C GLY A 520 -13.40 -9.84 25.29
N PHE A 521 -12.18 -10.01 24.82
CA PHE A 521 -11.29 -8.90 24.52
C PHE A 521 -11.96 -8.01 23.45
N TYR A 522 -12.41 -6.80 23.81
CA TYR A 522 -12.92 -5.85 22.83
C TYR A 522 -11.77 -5.36 21.95
N MET A 523 -11.62 -5.99 20.79
CA MET A 523 -10.93 -5.40 19.67
C MET A 523 -12.00 -4.65 18.87
N PRO A 524 -11.85 -3.34 18.59
CA PRO A 524 -12.68 -2.70 17.58
C PRO A 524 -12.67 -3.57 16.33
N GLU A 525 -13.81 -3.69 15.68
CA GLU A 525 -13.85 -4.28 14.35
C GLU A 525 -12.79 -3.58 13.49
N TYR A 526 -12.03 -4.35 12.73
CA TYR A 526 -10.80 -3.87 12.10
C TYR A 526 -11.05 -2.69 11.13
N ASP A 527 -12.25 -2.63 10.58
CA ASP A 527 -12.80 -1.55 9.75
C ASP A 527 -13.14 -0.26 10.52
N ARG A 528 -13.16 -0.32 11.85
CA ARG A 528 -13.31 0.85 12.75
C ARG A 528 -11.98 1.41 13.25
N VAL A 529 -10.85 0.88 12.77
CA VAL A 529 -9.52 1.43 13.00
C VAL A 529 -9.06 2.24 11.80
N PHE A 530 -8.78 3.53 11.97
CA PHE A 530 -8.22 4.34 10.90
C PHE A 530 -6.73 4.03 10.71
N GLN A 531 -6.41 3.45 9.54
CA GLN A 531 -5.05 3.02 9.18
C GLN A 531 -4.35 3.99 8.21
N GLY A 532 -5.07 5.00 7.72
CA GLY A 532 -4.52 6.00 6.81
C GLY A 532 -4.39 5.53 5.37
N PHE A 533 -5.40 4.83 4.83
CA PHE A 533 -5.45 4.33 3.45
C PHE A 533 -6.67 4.87 2.70
#